data_AF-F2ND29-F1
#
_entry.id   AF-F2ND29-F1
#
_cell.length_a   1.000
_cell.length_b   1.000
_cell.length_c   1.000
_cell.angle_alpha   90.00
_cell.angle_beta   90.00
_cell.angle_gamma   90.00
#
_symmetry.space_group_name_H-M   'P 1'
#
loop_
_entity.id
_entity.type
_entity.pdbx_description
1 polymer ?
#
loop_
_entity_poly.entity_id
_entity_poly.type
_entity_poly.pdbx_seq_one_letter_code
_entity_poly.pdbx_strand_id
1 'polypeptide(L)'
;MPETKQIAFSYKEVAEALIRYNDIHEGLWGIYIEFGLGAANVGPEPGGDVFPTAIVPVKKIGLQKFEEPSNLAVDAAKVNPIKEK
;
A
#
# COMPACT_ATOMS: atom_id res chain seq x y z
N MET A 1 -11.71 18.89 21.83
CA MET A 1 -11.51 18.33 20.47
C MET A 1 -11.17 16.86 20.66
N PRO A 2 -11.88 15.91 20.04
CA PRO A 2 -11.50 14.51 20.19
C PRO A 2 -10.09 14.36 19.63
N GLU A 3 -9.17 13.85 20.45
CA GLU A 3 -7.82 13.53 20.00
C GLU A 3 -7.94 12.48 18.90
N THR A 4 -7.54 12.85 17.68
CA THR A 4 -7.51 11.91 16.56
C THR A 4 -6.45 10.86 16.86
N LYS A 5 -6.87 9.74 17.45
CA LYS A 5 -6.00 8.59 17.71
C LYS A 5 -5.59 7.99 16.37
N GLN A 6 -4.34 8.19 15.97
CA GLN A 6 -3.78 7.55 14.78
C GLN A 6 -3.46 6.08 15.10
N ILE A 7 -3.86 5.17 14.21
CA ILE A 7 -3.49 3.75 14.25
C ILE A 7 -2.70 3.50 12.97
N ALA A 8 -1.44 3.07 13.13
CA ALA A 8 -0.54 2.78 12.02
C ALA A 8 -0.36 1.27 11.86
N PHE A 9 -0.09 0.85 10.62
CA PHE A 9 0.18 -0.54 10.26
C PHE A 9 1.46 -0.62 9.44
N SER A 10 2.18 -1.71 9.60
CA SER A 10 3.30 -2.09 8.73
C SER A 10 2.79 -2.54 7.35
N TYR A 11 3.67 -2.54 6.36
CA TYR A 11 3.34 -3.05 5.02
C TYR A 11 2.88 -4.50 5.03
N LYS A 12 3.44 -5.34 5.93
CA LYS A 12 3.04 -6.74 6.08
C LYS A 12 1.65 -6.86 6.67
N GLU A 13 1.30 -6.10 7.70
CA GLU A 13 -0.04 -6.13 8.30
C GLU A 13 -1.12 -5.72 7.27
N VAL A 14 -0.83 -4.72 6.43
CA VAL A 14 -1.74 -4.35 5.34
C VAL A 14 -1.84 -5.48 4.31
N ALA A 15 -0.73 -6.10 3.92
CA ALA A 15 -0.75 -7.23 2.99
C ALA A 15 -1.51 -8.44 3.58
N GLU A 16 -1.30 -8.78 4.85
CA GLU A 16 -2.01 -9.84 5.56
C GLU A 16 -3.52 -9.60 5.60
N ALA A 17 -3.94 -8.36 5.89
CA ALA A 17 -5.34 -7.98 5.88
C ALA A 17 -5.96 -8.16 4.49
N LEU A 18 -5.26 -7.72 3.43
CA LEU A 18 -5.74 -7.87 2.05
C LEU A 18 -5.76 -9.34 1.59
N ILE A 19 -4.78 -10.16 2.00
CA ILE A 19 -4.74 -11.60 1.69
C ILE A 19 -5.97 -12.29 2.28
N ARG A 20 -6.26 -12.03 3.57
CA ARG A 20 -7.46 -12.59 4.24
C ARG A 20 -8.75 -12.06 3.62
N TYR A 21 -8.79 -10.76 3.31
CA TYR A 21 -9.97 -10.12 2.71
C TYR A 21 -10.33 -10.70 1.33
N ASN A 22 -9.32 -11.05 0.53
CA ASN A 22 -9.50 -11.63 -0.81
C ASN A 22 -9.49 -13.17 -0.82
N ASP A 23 -9.50 -13.81 0.36
CA ASP A 23 -9.48 -15.27 0.53
C ASP A 23 -8.35 -15.99 -0.24
N ILE A 24 -7.16 -15.39 -0.20
CA ILE A 24 -5.97 -15.96 -0.85
C ILE A 24 -5.28 -16.90 0.14
N HIS A 25 -4.98 -18.12 -0.29
CA HIS A 25 -4.45 -19.18 0.60
C HIS A 25 -3.02 -19.64 0.28
N GLU A 26 -2.47 -19.24 -0.86
CA GLU A 26 -1.18 -19.75 -1.34
C GLU A 26 -0.31 -18.69 -1.99
N GLY A 27 0.99 -18.93 -1.99
CA GLY A 27 2.01 -18.06 -2.58
C GLY A 27 2.54 -16.98 -1.64
N LEU A 28 3.58 -16.30 -2.11
CA LEU A 28 4.18 -15.15 -1.45
C LEU A 28 3.60 -13.88 -2.03
N TRP A 29 3.08 -13.00 -1.19
CA TRP A 29 2.41 -11.77 -1.58
C TRP A 29 2.94 -10.58 -0.82
N GLY A 30 3.04 -9.44 -1.46
CA GLY A 30 3.38 -8.18 -0.81
C GLY A 30 2.44 -7.06 -1.23
N ILE A 31 2.47 -5.96 -0.48
CA ILE A 31 1.78 -4.73 -0.87
C ILE A 31 2.32 -4.25 -2.22
N TYR A 32 1.39 -3.91 -3.10
CA TYR A 32 1.64 -3.23 -4.36
C TYR A 32 1.21 -1.77 -4.21
N ILE A 33 2.05 -0.83 -4.61
CA ILE A 33 1.73 0.60 -4.66
C ILE A 33 2.08 1.12 -6.05
N GLU A 34 1.08 1.65 -6.75
CA GLU A 34 1.28 2.32 -8.02
C GLU A 34 1.46 3.82 -7.78
N PHE A 35 2.63 4.35 -8.09
CA PHE A 35 2.88 5.78 -8.06
C PHE A 35 2.69 6.40 -9.45
N GLY A 36 2.15 7.61 -9.49
CA GLY A 36 2.24 8.48 -10.66
C GLY A 36 3.44 9.40 -10.59
N LEU A 37 3.75 10.04 -11.72
CA LEU A 37 4.62 11.21 -11.75
C LEU A 37 3.93 12.28 -12.59
N GLY A 38 3.77 13.46 -12.02
CA GLY A 38 3.27 14.65 -12.68
C GLY A 38 4.17 15.84 -12.41
N ALA A 39 4.11 16.85 -13.27
CA ALA A 39 4.77 18.12 -13.07
C ALA A 39 3.75 19.24 -13.21
N ALA A 40 3.78 20.21 -12.30
CA ALA A 40 2.96 21.40 -12.35
C ALA A 40 3.70 22.58 -11.70
N ASN A 41 3.35 23.80 -12.10
CA ASN A 41 3.79 24.98 -11.37
C ASN A 41 2.81 25.21 -10.20
N VAL A 42 3.29 25.08 -8.97
CA VAL A 42 2.46 25.16 -7.76
C VAL A 42 3.02 26.27 -6.86
N GLY A 43 2.14 27.02 -6.22
CA GLY A 43 2.46 28.06 -5.24
C GLY A 43 1.63 27.88 -3.96
N PRO A 44 2.06 28.44 -2.82
CA PRO A 44 1.39 28.28 -1.53
C PRO A 44 0.03 28.98 -1.46
N GLU A 45 -0.17 30.02 -2.28
CA GLU A 45 -1.36 30.87 -2.28
C GLU A 45 -1.89 31.07 -3.71
N PRO A 46 -3.23 31.19 -3.89
CA PRO A 46 -3.81 31.52 -5.18
C PRO A 46 -3.36 32.90 -5.68
N GLY A 47 -2.81 32.96 -6.91
CA GLY A 47 -2.41 34.21 -7.56
C GLY A 47 -1.03 34.75 -7.20
N GLY A 48 -0.28 34.05 -6.34
CA GLY A 48 1.12 34.36 -6.02
C GLY A 48 2.13 33.69 -6.95
N ASP A 49 3.41 33.76 -6.56
CA ASP A 49 4.49 33.09 -7.29
C ASP A 49 4.31 31.57 -7.34
N VAL A 50 4.67 30.99 -8.48
CA VAL A 50 4.58 29.55 -8.73
C VAL A 50 5.96 28.96 -9.02
N PHE A 51 6.17 27.73 -8.56
CA PHE A 51 7.44 27.02 -8.70
C PHE A 51 7.23 25.69 -9.42
N PRO A 52 8.13 25.31 -10.36
CA PRO A 52 8.11 23.98 -10.94
C PRO A 52 8.18 22.90 -9.86
N THR A 53 7.17 22.03 -9.83
CA THR A 53 6.95 21.06 -8.75
C THR A 53 6.73 19.67 -9.32
N ALA A 54 7.38 18.68 -8.72
CA ALA A 54 7.11 17.26 -8.97
C ALA A 54 5.98 16.78 -8.05
N ILE A 55 4.98 16.10 -8.61
CA ILE A 55 3.85 15.52 -7.89
C ILE A 55 3.95 14.00 -8.02
N VAL A 56 4.00 13.31 -6.88
CA VAL A 56 4.07 11.84 -6.81
C VAL A 56 2.80 11.31 -6.15
N PRO A 57 1.68 11.17 -6.88
CA PRO A 57 0.45 10.64 -6.30
C PRO A 57 0.52 9.12 -6.13
N VAL A 58 -0.05 8.61 -5.04
CA VAL A 58 -0.41 7.18 -4.94
C VAL A 58 -1.69 6.97 -5.75
N LYS A 59 -1.61 6.19 -6.83
CA LYS A 59 -2.73 5.90 -7.72
C LYS A 59 -3.53 4.68 -7.27
N LYS A 60 -2.83 3.64 -6.83
CA LYS A 60 -3.44 2.36 -6.43
C LYS A 60 -2.65 1.71 -5.31
N ILE A 61 -3.38 0.93 -4.51
CA ILE A 61 -2.84 0.01 -3.51
C ILE A 61 -3.46 -1.36 -3.78
N GLY A 62 -2.66 -2.42 -3.73
CA GLY A 62 -3.11 -3.79 -3.99
C GLY A 62 -2.15 -4.85 -3.47
N LEU A 63 -2.26 -6.06 -4.01
CA LEU A 63 -1.33 -7.16 -3.77
C LEU A 63 -0.58 -7.49 -5.05
N GLN A 64 0.71 -7.81 -4.92
CA GLN A 64 1.51 -8.39 -5.99
C GLN A 64 2.15 -9.69 -5.51
N LYS A 65 2.30 -10.65 -6.42
CA LYS A 65 2.93 -11.94 -6.14
C LYS A 65 4.45 -11.80 -6.20
N PHE A 66 5.14 -12.45 -5.28
CA PHE A 66 6.59 -12.52 -5.21
C PHE A 66 7.04 -13.94 -5.53
N GLU A 67 8.18 -14.07 -6.21
CA GLU A 67 8.81 -15.37 -6.46
C GLU A 67 9.71 -15.80 -5.29
N GLU A 68 10.39 -14.83 -4.66
CA GLU A 68 11.32 -15.07 -3.58
C GLU A 68 10.85 -14.44 -2.25
N PRO A 69 11.18 -15.03 -1.10
CA PRO A 69 10.91 -14.43 0.20
C PRO A 69 11.62 -13.07 0.36
N SER A 70 10.95 -12.11 0.99
CA SER A 70 11.53 -10.81 1.32
C SER A 70 10.95 -10.24 2.62
N ASN A 71 11.51 -9.12 3.07
CA ASN A 71 10.95 -8.34 4.17
C ASN A 71 9.59 -7.68 3.82
N LEU A 72 9.16 -7.74 2.56
CA LEU A 72 7.85 -7.26 2.10
C LEU A 72 6.90 -8.39 1.72
N ALA A 73 7.40 -9.63 1.61
CA ALA A 73 6.59 -10.80 1.29
C ALA A 73 5.93 -11.40 2.55
N VAL A 74 4.70 -11.84 2.37
CA VAL A 74 3.84 -12.54 3.31
C VAL A 74 3.43 -13.86 2.66
N ASP A 75 3.61 -14.95 3.39
CA ASP A 75 3.17 -16.28 2.97
C ASP A 75 1.69 -16.44 3.26
N ALA A 76 0.88 -16.51 2.19
CA ALA A 76 -0.57 -16.59 2.31
C ALA A 76 -1.03 -17.85 3.06
N ALA A 77 -0.30 -18.97 2.93
CA ALA A 77 -0.64 -20.21 3.62
C ALA A 77 -0.47 -20.11 5.14
N LYS A 78 0.44 -19.25 5.61
CA LYS A 78 0.64 -19.01 7.04
C LYS A 78 -0.42 -18.10 7.65
N VAL A 79 -0.91 -17.13 6.89
CA VAL A 79 -1.79 -16.07 7.41
C VAL A 79 -3.27 -16.32 7.11
N ASN A 80 -3.56 -17.13 6.09
CA ASN A 80 -4.90 -17.57 5.70
C ASN A 80 -4.89 -19.04 5.22
N PRO A 81 -4.65 -20.01 6.11
CA PRO A 81 -4.59 -21.43 5.74
C PRO A 81 -5.95 -21.95 5.25
N ILE A 82 -5.93 -22.86 4.27
CA ILE A 82 -7.11 -23.63 3.87
C ILE A 82 -7.54 -24.47 5.06
N LYS A 83 -8.79 -24.30 5.50
CA LYS A 83 -9.37 -25.20 6.50
C LYS A 83 -9.79 -26.48 5.80
N GLU A 84 -9.15 -27.60 6.12
CA GLU A 84 -9.64 -28.92 5.69
C GLU A 84 -11.06 -29.15 6.25
N LYS A 85 -11.94 -29.70 5.41
CA LYS A 85 -13.33 -30.04 5.77
C LYS A 85 -13.43 -31.39 6.43
#